data_AF-A0A2A2WGV3-F1
#
_entry.id   AF-A0A2A2WGV3-F1
#
_cell.length_a   1.000
_cell.length_b   1.000
_cell.length_c   1.000
_cell.angle_alpha   90.00
_cell.angle_beta   90.00
_cell.angle_gamma   90.00
#
_symmetry.space_group_name_H-M   'P 1'
#
loop_
_entity.id
_entity.type
_entity.pdbx_description
1 polymer ?
#
loop_
_entity_poly.entity_id
_entity_poly.type
_entity_poly.pdbx_seq_one_letter_code
_entity_poly.pdbx_strand_id
1 'polypeptide(L)'
;MKRQTLCTVAAATLFTLALAASPAEVSAQSAGSWVDIARGRVGAGANADGMIQIAKTRSSSKNGVDFGHGFALGAGPNGIALSNSIGVGGGQAGAAHNVQLNLGRGGAHVSHGGVVTQGGNRRVISGGHTGTSGGQVYGGSHSTGYGQHTKAYSKSQTRQWGGQVYQGQVNQYRAYQGQPNATRSRSMPARVIRSGGIRMFGR
;
A
#
# COMPACT_ATOMS: atom_id res chain seq x y z
N MET A 1 28.54 -46.39 -25.24
CA MET A 1 28.59 -45.06 -24.58
C MET A 1 29.41 -45.15 -23.31
N LYS A 2 30.36 -44.23 -23.08
CA LYS A 2 31.25 -44.28 -21.91
C LYS A 2 30.42 -43.96 -20.66
N ARG A 3 30.69 -44.64 -19.53
CA ARG A 3 29.97 -44.44 -18.25
C ARG A 3 29.85 -42.96 -17.84
N GLN A 4 30.88 -42.17 -18.15
CA GLN A 4 30.90 -40.73 -17.92
C GLN A 4 29.77 -40.00 -18.64
N THR A 5 29.50 -40.31 -19.91
CA THR A 5 28.44 -39.65 -20.70
C THR A 5 27.05 -39.94 -20.14
N LEU A 6 26.84 -41.13 -19.58
CA LEU A 6 25.58 -41.52 -18.96
C LEU A 6 25.33 -40.77 -17.65
N CYS A 7 26.37 -40.62 -16.81
CA CYS A 7 26.29 -39.85 -15.57
C CYS A 7 26.04 -38.35 -15.82
N THR A 8 26.65 -37.77 -16.86
CA THR A 8 26.43 -36.35 -17.19
C THR A 8 25.00 -36.10 -17.66
N VAL A 9 24.45 -36.99 -18.49
CA VAL A 9 23.06 -36.89 -18.96
C VAL A 9 22.08 -37.06 -17.79
N ALA A 10 22.32 -37.99 -16.88
CA ALA A 10 21.48 -38.22 -15.70
C ALA A 10 21.51 -37.04 -14.70
N ALA A 11 22.69 -36.45 -14.48
CA ALA A 11 22.82 -35.27 -13.62
C ALA A 11 22.13 -34.04 -14.24
N ALA A 12 22.25 -33.87 -15.56
CA ALA A 12 21.58 -32.79 -16.28
C ALA A 12 20.06 -32.92 -16.19
N THR A 13 19.49 -34.10 -16.44
CA THR A 13 18.03 -34.32 -16.32
C THR A 13 17.52 -34.16 -14.89
N LEU A 14 18.26 -34.63 -13.88
CA LEU A 14 17.91 -34.38 -12.48
C LEU A 14 17.92 -32.89 -12.12
N PHE A 15 18.88 -32.13 -12.66
CA PHE A 15 18.95 -30.69 -12.46
C PHE A 15 17.79 -29.95 -13.15
N THR A 16 17.39 -30.35 -14.37
CA THR A 16 16.23 -29.77 -15.05
C THR A 16 14.91 -30.13 -14.35
N LEU A 17 14.77 -31.36 -13.84
CA LEU A 17 13.61 -31.75 -13.03
C LEU A 17 13.55 -30.97 -11.71
N ALA A 18 14.69 -30.72 -11.07
CA ALA A 18 14.76 -29.90 -9.85
C ALA A 18 14.38 -28.44 -10.11
N LEU A 19 14.77 -27.87 -11.26
CA LEU A 19 14.36 -26.54 -11.69
C LEU A 19 12.86 -26.47 -12.03
N ALA A 20 12.31 -27.49 -12.67
CA ALA A 20 10.87 -27.57 -12.97
C ALA A 20 10.00 -27.79 -11.72
N ALA A 21 10.59 -28.34 -10.66
CA ALA A 21 9.97 -28.50 -9.34
C ALA A 21 10.17 -27.28 -8.43
N SER A 22 10.69 -26.16 -8.95
CA SER A 22 10.72 -24.91 -8.18
C SER A 22 9.29 -24.56 -7.74
N PRO A 23 9.05 -24.22 -6.46
CA PRO A 23 7.72 -23.87 -6.00
C PRO A 23 7.21 -22.72 -6.86
N ALA A 24 6.07 -22.93 -7.53
CA ALA A 24 5.35 -21.84 -8.18
C ALA A 24 5.22 -20.70 -7.16
N GLU A 25 5.53 -19.47 -7.55
CA GLU A 25 5.35 -18.32 -6.67
C GLU A 25 3.87 -18.24 -6.29
N VAL A 26 3.58 -18.75 -5.11
CA VAL A 26 2.25 -18.80 -4.55
C VAL A 26 1.86 -17.35 -4.27
N SER A 27 0.85 -16.84 -5.00
CA SER A 27 0.45 -15.43 -4.97
C SER A 27 0.25 -14.96 -3.52
N ALA A 28 1.17 -14.14 -3.02
CA ALA A 28 1.04 -13.46 -1.75
C ALA A 28 -0.19 -12.54 -1.79
N GLN A 29 -1.25 -12.89 -1.04
CA GLN A 29 -2.41 -12.01 -0.96
C GLN A 29 -2.02 -10.76 -0.18
N SER A 30 -2.41 -9.62 -0.71
CA SER A 30 -2.08 -8.33 -0.13
C SER A 30 -3.27 -7.38 -0.27
N ALA A 31 -3.38 -6.43 0.66
CA ALA A 31 -4.33 -5.34 0.58
C ALA A 31 -3.69 -4.07 1.17
N GLY A 32 -3.77 -2.98 0.43
CA GLY A 32 -3.30 -1.65 0.81
C GLY A 32 -4.39 -0.61 0.58
N SER A 33 -4.50 0.36 1.49
CA SER A 33 -5.39 1.50 1.34
C SER A 33 -4.84 2.72 2.05
N TRP A 34 -5.22 3.91 1.61
CA TRP A 34 -4.82 5.17 2.24
C TRP A 34 -5.80 6.30 1.93
N VAL A 35 -5.76 7.33 2.76
CA VAL A 35 -6.42 8.63 2.58
C VAL A 35 -5.45 9.76 2.93
N ASP A 36 -5.54 10.87 2.20
CA ASP A 36 -4.83 12.12 2.46
C ASP A 36 -5.83 13.27 2.32
N ILE A 37 -6.19 13.86 3.45
CA ILE A 37 -7.21 14.89 3.54
C ILE A 37 -6.53 16.19 3.94
N ALA A 38 -6.43 17.12 3.00
CA ALA A 38 -5.99 18.49 3.22
C ALA A 38 -7.12 19.46 2.87
N ARG A 39 -6.96 20.75 3.22
CA ARG A 39 -8.00 21.76 2.98
C ARG A 39 -8.28 21.94 1.48
N GLY A 40 -9.45 21.46 1.03
CA GLY A 40 -9.85 21.53 -0.39
C GLY A 40 -9.07 20.58 -1.30
N ARG A 41 -8.32 19.63 -0.73
CA ARG A 41 -7.57 18.61 -1.48
C ARG A 41 -7.75 17.26 -0.80
N VAL A 42 -8.24 16.30 -1.56
CA VAL A 42 -8.56 14.97 -1.06
C VAL A 42 -7.97 13.92 -1.98
N GLY A 43 -7.16 13.03 -1.42
CA GLY A 43 -6.68 11.81 -2.07
C GLY A 43 -7.16 10.58 -1.32
N ALA A 44 -7.46 9.52 -2.06
CA ALA A 44 -7.68 8.19 -1.52
C ALA A 44 -7.15 7.16 -2.52
N GLY A 45 -6.60 6.06 -2.02
CA GLY A 45 -6.05 4.99 -2.83
C GLY A 45 -6.29 3.62 -2.22
N ALA A 46 -6.29 2.60 -3.08
CA ALA A 46 -6.41 1.21 -2.69
C ALA A 46 -5.73 0.33 -3.74
N ASN A 47 -5.10 -0.75 -3.29
CA ASN A 47 -4.50 -1.79 -4.13
C ASN A 47 -4.66 -3.15 -3.44
N ALA A 48 -4.77 -4.22 -4.21
CA ALA A 48 -4.89 -5.57 -3.68
C ALA A 48 -4.24 -6.56 -4.64
N ASP A 49 -3.73 -7.66 -4.08
CA ASP A 49 -3.21 -8.81 -4.83
C ASP A 49 -3.90 -10.09 -4.32
N GLY A 50 -4.22 -11.00 -5.23
CA GLY A 50 -4.85 -12.28 -4.92
C GLY A 50 -5.66 -12.82 -6.10
N MET A 51 -6.18 -14.05 -5.96
CA MET A 51 -7.11 -14.63 -6.94
C MET A 51 -8.43 -13.85 -7.01
N ILE A 52 -8.90 -13.37 -5.85
CA ILE A 52 -10.03 -12.44 -5.73
C ILE A 52 -9.45 -11.11 -5.28
N GLN A 53 -9.68 -10.06 -6.06
CA GLN A 53 -9.21 -8.72 -5.76
C GLN A 53 -10.33 -7.70 -5.89
N ILE A 54 -10.48 -6.86 -4.87
CA ILE A 54 -11.38 -5.71 -4.88
C ILE A 54 -10.55 -4.52 -4.41
N ALA A 55 -10.40 -3.50 -5.24
CA ALA A 55 -9.85 -2.21 -4.85
C ALA A 55 -10.86 -1.13 -5.22
N LYS A 56 -11.34 -0.39 -4.21
CA LYS A 56 -12.33 0.67 -4.36
C LYS A 56 -11.83 1.93 -3.67
N THR A 57 -12.00 3.06 -4.33
CA THR A 57 -11.61 4.36 -3.80
C THR A 57 -12.71 5.38 -4.02
N ARG A 58 -12.79 6.36 -3.12
CA ARG A 58 -13.67 7.50 -3.25
C ARG A 58 -12.99 8.70 -2.61
N SER A 59 -12.99 9.82 -3.32
CA SER A 59 -12.53 11.11 -2.80
C SER A 59 -13.52 12.19 -3.24
N SER A 60 -13.88 13.08 -2.33
CA SER A 60 -14.82 14.17 -2.56
C SER A 60 -14.41 15.38 -1.74
N SER A 61 -14.49 16.57 -2.34
CA SER A 61 -14.43 17.85 -1.62
C SER A 61 -15.64 18.67 -2.04
N LYS A 62 -16.61 18.86 -1.13
CA LYS A 62 -17.87 19.57 -1.40
C LYS A 62 -18.28 20.37 -0.16
N ASN A 63 -18.74 21.61 -0.37
CA ASN A 63 -19.27 22.48 0.68
C ASN A 63 -18.33 22.63 1.89
N GLY A 64 -17.02 22.71 1.64
CA GLY A 64 -16.01 22.83 2.70
C GLY A 64 -15.76 21.55 3.51
N VAL A 65 -16.37 20.42 3.11
CA VAL A 65 -16.16 19.09 3.66
C VAL A 65 -15.39 18.23 2.67
N ASP A 66 -14.29 17.69 3.15
CA ASP A 66 -13.35 16.84 2.46
C ASP A 66 -13.55 15.40 2.95
N PHE A 67 -13.74 14.43 2.07
CA PHE A 67 -13.98 13.02 2.41
C PHE A 67 -13.18 12.09 1.50
N GLY A 68 -12.39 11.20 2.11
CA GLY A 68 -11.65 10.14 1.42
C GLY A 68 -11.99 8.76 1.99
N HIS A 69 -12.03 7.76 1.12
CA HIS A 69 -12.19 6.36 1.49
C HIS A 69 -11.43 5.46 0.51
N GLY A 70 -10.63 4.56 1.04
CA GLY A 70 -9.96 3.50 0.30
C GLY A 70 -10.29 2.14 0.92
N PHE A 71 -10.68 1.18 0.09
CA PHE A 71 -10.96 -0.19 0.51
C PHE A 71 -10.29 -1.17 -0.45
N ALA A 72 -9.56 -2.12 0.11
CA ALA A 72 -8.89 -3.19 -0.60
C ALA A 72 -9.19 -4.54 0.05
N LEU A 73 -9.41 -5.56 -0.78
CA LEU A 73 -9.51 -6.97 -0.42
C LEU A 73 -8.70 -7.77 -1.42
N GLY A 74 -7.75 -8.55 -0.93
CA GLY A 74 -7.03 -9.56 -1.69
C GLY A 74 -7.26 -10.93 -1.05
N ALA A 75 -7.78 -11.90 -1.79
CA ALA A 75 -8.09 -13.23 -1.27
C ALA A 75 -7.64 -14.34 -2.23
N GLY A 76 -7.35 -15.51 -1.67
CA GLY A 76 -6.82 -16.66 -2.42
C GLY A 76 -6.48 -17.84 -1.51
N PRO A 77 -5.74 -18.85 -1.99
CA PRO A 77 -5.51 -20.11 -1.29
C PRO A 77 -4.73 -19.98 0.02
N ASN A 78 -3.93 -18.92 0.15
CA ASN A 78 -3.13 -18.68 1.37
C ASN A 78 -3.80 -17.78 2.40
N GLY A 79 -5.03 -17.32 2.18
CA GLY A 79 -5.68 -16.36 3.07
C GLY A 79 -6.43 -15.20 2.40
N ILE A 80 -6.83 -14.27 3.26
CA ILE A 80 -7.60 -13.06 2.98
C ILE A 80 -6.89 -11.87 3.64
N ALA A 81 -6.54 -10.86 2.84
CA ALA A 81 -6.03 -9.57 3.25
C ALA A 81 -7.09 -8.48 3.00
N LEU A 82 -7.30 -7.60 3.98
CA LEU A 82 -8.25 -6.49 3.97
C LEU A 82 -7.53 -5.23 4.41
N SER A 83 -7.77 -4.12 3.72
CA SER A 83 -7.30 -2.80 4.13
C SER A 83 -8.41 -1.79 3.88
N ASN A 84 -8.78 -1.04 4.91
CA ASN A 84 -9.77 0.02 4.85
C ASN A 84 -9.20 1.29 5.47
N SER A 85 -9.31 2.41 4.77
CA SER A 85 -8.92 3.73 5.25
C SER A 85 -10.04 4.72 4.97
N ILE A 86 -10.40 5.51 5.97
CA ILE A 86 -11.42 6.55 5.89
C ILE A 86 -10.86 7.84 6.46
N GLY A 87 -11.18 8.96 5.83
CA GLY A 87 -10.74 10.27 6.25
C GLY A 87 -11.81 11.32 5.98
N VAL A 88 -11.91 12.28 6.88
CA VAL A 88 -12.79 13.43 6.77
C VAL A 88 -12.08 14.69 7.25
N GLY A 89 -12.37 15.82 6.62
CA GLY A 89 -11.87 17.13 7.01
C GLY A 89 -12.94 18.17 6.78
N GLY A 90 -13.07 19.11 7.71
CA GLY A 90 -14.08 20.16 7.64
C GLY A 90 -13.67 21.34 8.51
N GLY A 91 -13.85 22.56 8.00
CA GLY A 91 -13.45 23.79 8.70
C GLY A 91 -11.98 23.75 9.13
N GLN A 92 -11.73 23.71 10.44
CA GLN A 92 -10.39 23.66 11.04
C GLN A 92 -9.98 22.26 11.55
N ALA A 93 -10.81 21.22 11.37
CA ALA A 93 -10.54 19.88 11.89
C ALA A 93 -10.36 18.85 10.77
N GLY A 94 -9.56 17.82 11.06
CA GLY A 94 -9.38 16.64 10.23
C GLY A 94 -9.29 15.39 11.09
N ALA A 95 -9.86 14.29 10.61
CA ALA A 95 -9.80 12.99 11.24
C ALA A 95 -9.62 11.90 10.17
N ALA A 96 -8.76 10.93 10.43
CA ALA A 96 -8.62 9.77 9.56
C ALA A 96 -8.35 8.52 10.40
N HIS A 97 -8.79 7.37 9.89
CA HIS A 97 -8.67 6.07 10.54
C HIS A 97 -8.43 4.99 9.49
N ASN A 98 -7.70 3.96 9.86
CA ASN A 98 -7.49 2.80 9.01
C ASN A 98 -7.47 1.49 9.79
N VAL A 99 -7.87 0.41 9.14
CA VAL A 99 -7.86 -0.97 9.66
C VAL A 99 -7.28 -1.89 8.60
N GLN A 100 -6.38 -2.76 9.02
CA GLN A 100 -5.75 -3.79 8.22
C GLN A 100 -6.00 -5.13 8.92
N LEU A 101 -6.45 -6.11 8.15
CA LEU A 101 -6.62 -7.48 8.62
C LEU A 101 -6.00 -8.41 7.59
N ASN A 102 -5.17 -9.35 8.02
CA ASN A 102 -4.79 -10.48 7.21
C ASN A 102 -4.99 -11.77 7.99
N LEU A 103 -5.66 -12.73 7.38
CA LEU A 103 -5.80 -14.08 7.87
C LEU A 103 -5.23 -15.00 6.82
N GLY A 104 -4.13 -15.68 7.12
CA GLY A 104 -3.47 -16.58 6.20
C GLY A 104 -3.06 -17.90 6.83
N ARG A 105 -2.56 -18.82 6.00
CA ARG A 105 -2.22 -20.20 6.44
C ARG A 105 -1.23 -20.23 7.61
N GLY A 106 -0.30 -19.27 7.68
CA GLY A 106 0.68 -19.19 8.76
C GLY A 106 0.36 -18.18 9.86
N GLY A 107 -0.83 -17.58 9.90
CA GLY A 107 -1.19 -16.70 11.00
C GLY A 107 -2.34 -15.73 10.77
N ALA A 108 -2.52 -14.83 11.73
CA ALA A 108 -3.41 -13.68 11.64
C ALA A 108 -2.68 -12.39 12.04
N HIS A 109 -2.90 -11.31 11.30
CA HIS A 109 -2.43 -9.98 11.60
C HIS A 109 -3.62 -9.02 11.61
N VAL A 110 -3.68 -8.17 12.63
CA VAL A 110 -4.57 -7.01 12.65
C VAL A 110 -3.77 -5.78 13.03
N SER A 111 -3.98 -4.69 12.31
CA SER A 111 -3.50 -3.38 12.73
C SER A 111 -4.54 -2.32 12.46
N HIS A 112 -4.54 -1.29 13.30
CA HIS A 112 -5.39 -0.14 13.10
C HIS A 112 -4.70 1.12 13.61
N GLY A 113 -5.02 2.24 12.99
CA GLY A 113 -4.44 3.53 13.30
C GLY A 113 -5.44 4.63 13.10
N GLY A 114 -5.15 5.77 13.72
CA GLY A 114 -5.98 6.93 13.56
C GLY A 114 -5.22 8.19 13.86
N VAL A 115 -5.73 9.29 13.33
CA VAL A 115 -5.24 10.63 13.60
C VAL A 115 -6.42 11.57 13.66
N VAL A 116 -6.37 12.49 14.61
CA VAL A 116 -7.21 13.67 14.66
C VAL A 116 -6.31 14.88 14.75
N THR A 117 -6.66 15.95 14.07
CA THR A 117 -5.91 17.20 14.11
C THR A 117 -6.85 18.40 14.01
N GLN A 118 -6.47 19.49 14.67
CA GLN A 118 -7.21 20.75 14.64
C GLN A 118 -6.25 21.92 14.42
N GLY A 119 -6.76 22.94 13.75
CA GLY A 119 -6.07 24.21 13.54
C GLY A 119 -4.99 24.15 12.45
N GLY A 120 -4.59 25.32 11.94
CA GLY A 120 -3.60 25.45 10.87
C GLY A 120 -3.97 24.71 9.57
N ASN A 121 -3.08 23.80 9.15
CA ASN A 121 -3.19 23.04 7.89
C ASN A 121 -4.22 21.89 7.95
N ARG A 122 -4.69 21.50 9.15
CA ARG A 122 -5.67 20.44 9.45
C ARG A 122 -5.54 19.13 8.64
N ARG A 123 -4.36 18.86 8.07
CA ARG A 123 -4.17 17.77 7.12
C ARG A 123 -4.04 16.46 7.88
N VAL A 124 -4.75 15.43 7.45
CA VAL A 124 -4.63 14.08 8.01
C VAL A 124 -4.31 13.07 6.94
N ILE A 125 -3.42 12.14 7.26
CA ILE A 125 -3.04 11.03 6.40
C ILE A 125 -3.18 9.75 7.22
N SER A 126 -3.90 8.78 6.69
CA SER A 126 -4.05 7.47 7.34
C SER A 126 -4.08 6.38 6.27
N GLY A 127 -3.40 5.28 6.52
CA GLY A 127 -3.28 4.21 5.54
C GLY A 127 -2.45 3.07 6.06
N GLY A 128 -2.53 1.94 5.39
CA GLY A 128 -1.80 0.76 5.80
C GLY A 128 -1.85 -0.33 4.77
N HIS A 129 -1.03 -1.34 5.01
CA HIS A 129 -0.92 -2.50 4.14
C HIS A 129 -0.84 -3.76 4.99
N THR A 130 -1.28 -4.87 4.41
CA THR A 130 -1.23 -6.19 5.06
C THR A 130 -1.16 -7.26 3.99
N GLY A 131 -0.55 -8.39 4.31
CA GLY A 131 -0.40 -9.49 3.38
C GLY A 131 0.42 -10.64 3.92
N THR A 132 0.69 -11.61 3.05
CA THR A 132 1.41 -12.85 3.41
C THR A 132 2.72 -12.91 2.64
N SER A 133 3.84 -13.23 3.29
CA SER A 133 5.15 -13.41 2.65
C SER A 133 5.85 -14.61 3.26
N GLY A 134 6.35 -15.54 2.44
CA GLY A 134 7.03 -16.74 2.93
C GLY A 134 6.20 -17.57 3.92
N GLY A 135 4.87 -17.57 3.77
CA GLY A 135 3.93 -18.23 4.68
C GLY A 135 3.60 -17.44 5.96
N GLN A 136 4.34 -16.38 6.29
CA GLN A 136 4.09 -15.52 7.44
C GLN A 136 3.14 -14.38 7.08
N VAL A 137 2.26 -14.01 8.01
CA VAL A 137 1.41 -12.82 7.85
C VAL A 137 2.14 -11.57 8.33
N TYR A 138 1.95 -10.45 7.65
CA TYR A 138 2.51 -9.15 8.03
C TYR A 138 1.50 -8.03 7.75
N GLY A 139 1.76 -6.86 8.31
CA GLY A 139 1.02 -5.65 8.00
C GLY A 139 1.36 -4.52 8.96
N GLY A 140 0.73 -3.37 8.72
CA GLY A 140 0.88 -2.21 9.59
C GLY A 140 0.01 -1.03 9.19
N SER A 141 -0.30 -0.22 10.18
CA SER A 141 -1.00 1.05 10.06
C SER A 141 -0.05 2.23 10.20
N HIS A 142 -0.25 3.23 9.38
CA HIS A 142 0.38 4.54 9.47
C HIS A 142 -0.71 5.62 9.59
N SER A 143 -0.53 6.56 10.51
CA SER A 143 -1.41 7.72 10.66
C SER A 143 -0.61 8.92 11.12
N THR A 144 -0.80 10.06 10.47
CA THR A 144 -0.09 11.32 10.76
C THR A 144 -0.96 12.53 10.43
N GLY A 145 -0.65 13.67 11.05
CA GLY A 145 -1.42 14.89 10.86
C GLY A 145 -0.60 16.16 11.02
N TYR A 146 -1.02 17.21 10.32
CA TYR A 146 -0.36 18.51 10.28
C TYR A 146 -1.37 19.58 10.72
N GLY A 147 -1.35 19.88 12.01
CA GLY A 147 -2.17 20.92 12.65
C GLY A 147 -1.60 21.24 14.01
N GLN A 148 -2.22 22.18 14.71
CA GLN A 148 -1.75 22.67 16.01
C GLN A 148 -2.02 21.68 17.13
N HIS A 149 -3.08 20.88 17.01
CA HIS A 149 -3.48 19.89 18.01
C HIS A 149 -3.64 18.52 17.36
N THR A 150 -2.52 17.87 17.04
CA THR A 150 -2.52 16.54 16.43
C THR A 150 -2.39 15.44 17.49
N LYS A 151 -3.28 14.44 17.42
CA LYS A 151 -3.15 13.18 18.15
C LYS A 151 -3.21 12.04 17.14
N ALA A 152 -2.17 11.21 17.12
CA ALA A 152 -2.11 10.03 16.26
C ALA A 152 -1.80 8.80 17.10
N TYR A 153 -2.32 7.65 16.68
CA TYR A 153 -2.02 6.35 17.27
C TYR A 153 -1.94 5.27 16.20
N SER A 154 -1.23 4.20 16.52
CA SER A 154 -1.19 2.97 15.74
C SER A 154 -1.04 1.80 16.69
N LYS A 155 -1.78 0.72 16.43
CA LYS A 155 -1.72 -0.53 17.19
C LYS A 155 -1.71 -1.70 16.22
N SER A 156 -0.98 -2.75 16.57
CA SER A 156 -0.89 -3.95 15.77
C SER A 156 -0.77 -5.17 16.66
N GLN A 157 -1.38 -6.27 16.22
CA GLN A 157 -1.23 -7.58 16.82
C GLN A 157 -1.04 -8.61 15.72
N THR A 158 0.01 -9.41 15.86
CA THR A 158 0.33 -10.49 14.92
C THR A 158 0.44 -11.78 15.69
N ARG A 159 -0.21 -12.82 15.19
CA ARG A 159 -0.05 -14.20 15.64
C ARG A 159 0.38 -15.04 14.46
N GLN A 160 1.55 -15.65 14.56
CA GLN A 160 2.00 -16.67 13.61
C GLN A 160 1.61 -18.06 14.14
N TRP A 161 1.31 -19.00 13.24
CA TRP A 161 1.09 -20.41 13.52
C TRP A 161 2.22 -21.24 12.91
N GLY A 162 2.70 -22.25 13.65
CA GLY A 162 3.63 -23.25 13.11
C GLY A 162 5.06 -22.76 12.82
N GLY A 163 5.50 -21.62 13.35
CA GLY A 163 6.89 -21.19 13.21
C GLY A 163 7.82 -21.94 14.16
N GLN A 164 8.79 -22.70 13.63
CA GLN A 164 10.11 -22.64 14.25
C GLN A 164 10.50 -21.16 14.29
N VAL A 165 10.82 -20.68 15.49
CA VAL A 165 11.31 -19.32 15.71
C VAL A 165 12.68 -19.21 15.05
N TYR A 166 12.72 -18.95 13.74
CA TYR A 166 13.89 -18.28 13.18
C TYR A 166 13.79 -16.84 13.68
N GLN A 167 14.57 -16.51 14.72
CA GLN A 167 14.92 -15.15 15.08
C GLN A 167 15.68 -14.51 13.91
N GLY A 168 14.95 -14.13 12.87
CA GLY A 168 15.44 -13.23 11.83
C GLY A 168 15.56 -11.84 12.44
N GLN A 169 16.77 -11.28 12.37
CA GLN A 169 17.14 -9.95 12.84
C GLN A 169 16.03 -8.91 12.65
N VAL A 170 15.86 -8.10 13.69
CA VAL A 170 15.12 -6.84 13.66
C VAL A 170 15.71 -5.97 12.55
N ASN A 171 15.16 -6.06 11.33
CA ASN A 171 15.46 -5.12 10.27
C ASN A 171 14.83 -3.79 10.67
N GLN A 172 15.70 -2.87 11.07
CA GLN A 172 15.37 -1.50 11.41
C GLN A 172 14.46 -0.90 10.33
N TYR A 173 13.44 -0.19 10.81
CA TYR A 173 12.50 0.64 10.07
C TYR A 173 13.10 1.24 8.79
N ARG A 174 12.81 0.64 7.63
CA ARG A 174 12.84 1.38 6.36
C ARG A 174 11.63 2.29 6.35
N ALA A 175 11.85 3.57 6.65
CA ALA A 175 10.90 4.63 6.34
C ALA A 175 10.45 4.46 4.88
N TYR A 176 9.16 4.21 4.65
CA TYR A 176 8.57 4.35 3.33
C TYR A 176 8.57 5.85 2.99
N GLN A 177 9.69 6.35 2.45
CA GLN A 177 9.70 7.52 1.56
C GLN A 177 9.11 7.09 0.22
N GLY A 178 7.83 6.74 0.23
CA GLY A 178 7.02 6.52 -0.97
C GLY A 178 6.20 7.76 -1.24
N GLN A 179 6.88 8.84 -1.65
CA GLN A 179 6.24 9.98 -2.29
C GLN A 179 5.45 9.43 -3.49
N PRO A 180 4.13 9.66 -3.63
CA PRO A 180 3.48 9.36 -4.89
C PRO A 180 4.13 10.25 -5.95
N ASN A 181 4.81 9.60 -6.88
CA ASN A 181 5.40 10.19 -8.06
C ASN A 181 4.36 11.11 -8.70
N ALA A 182 4.63 12.40 -8.68
CA ALA A 182 3.96 13.36 -9.53
C ALA A 182 4.09 12.84 -10.97
N THR A 183 2.95 12.77 -11.66
CA THR A 183 2.88 12.57 -13.11
C THR A 183 4.00 13.39 -13.76
N ARG A 184 4.97 12.69 -14.38
CA ARG A 184 6.07 13.31 -15.10
C ARG A 184 5.50 14.24 -16.17
N SER A 185 5.44 15.53 -15.85
CA SER A 185 5.40 16.59 -16.85
C SER A 185 6.73 16.50 -17.58
N ARG A 186 6.72 15.90 -18.78
CA ARG A 186 7.86 15.97 -19.68
C ARG A 186 8.06 17.43 -20.05
N SER A 187 9.13 18.03 -19.53
CA SER A 187 9.69 19.25 -20.07
C SER A 187 10.08 18.97 -21.52
N MET A 188 9.32 19.54 -22.46
CA MET A 188 9.80 19.68 -23.83
C MET A 188 10.78 20.86 -23.88
N PRO A 189 11.90 20.73 -24.59
CA PRO A 189 12.86 21.83 -24.71
C PRO A 189 12.24 22.97 -25.52
N ALA A 190 12.47 24.19 -25.03
CA ALA A 190 12.03 25.43 -25.63
C ALA A 190 12.51 25.55 -27.08
N ARG A 191 11.59 25.43 -28.04
CA ARG A 191 11.79 25.94 -29.39
C ARG A 191 11.19 27.34 -29.44
N VAL A 192 12.09 28.33 -29.53
CA VAL A 192 11.77 29.72 -29.84
C VAL A 192 11.00 29.76 -31.17
N ILE A 193 9.73 30.14 -31.13
CA ILE A 193 8.99 30.61 -32.30
C ILE A 193 8.71 32.08 -32.07
N ARG A 194 9.31 32.90 -32.94
CA ARG A 194 9.18 34.36 -32.95
C ARG A 194 7.77 34.76 -33.34
N SER A 195 7.29 35.82 -32.66
CA SER A 195 6.43 36.90 -33.17
C SER A 195 5.08 36.55 -33.84
N GLY A 196 4.00 37.04 -33.24
CA GLY A 196 2.68 37.14 -33.86
C GLY A 196 1.60 37.22 -32.80
N GLY A 197 1.11 38.43 -32.50
CA GLY A 197 0.22 38.69 -31.36
C GLY A 197 -1.17 38.04 -31.45
N ILE A 198 -1.95 38.17 -30.37
CA ILE A 198 -3.27 38.82 -30.35
C ILE A 198 -3.87 38.79 -28.91
N ARG A 199 -4.16 40.02 -28.47
CA ARG A 199 -5.00 40.61 -27.40
C ARG A 199 -5.87 39.71 -26.52
N MET A 200 -5.77 39.94 -25.21
CA MET A 200 -6.85 39.79 -24.23
C MET A 200 -7.81 41.00 -24.32
N PHE A 201 -9.12 40.73 -24.39
CA PHE A 201 -10.27 41.40 -23.74
C PHE A 201 -11.57 41.28 -24.57
N GLY A 202 -12.64 40.81 -23.90
CA GLY A 202 -14.01 41.34 -24.02
C GLY A 202 -14.97 40.67 -25.01
N ARG A 203 -15.91 39.87 -24.51
CA ARG A 203 -17.28 40.29 -24.16
C ARG A 203 -17.89 39.33 -23.14
#